data_AF-A0A2T6DCP6-F1
#
_entry.id   AF-A0A2T6DCP6-F1
#
_cell.length_a   1.000
_cell.length_b   1.000
_cell.length_c   1.000
_cell.angle_alpha   90.00
_cell.angle_beta   90.00
_cell.angle_gamma   90.00
#
_symmetry.space_group_name_H-M   'P 1'
#
loop_
_entity.id
_entity.type
_entity.pdbx_description
1 polymer ?
#
loop_
_entity_poly.entity_id
_entity_poly.type
_entity_poly.pdbx_seq_one_letter_code
_entity_poly.pdbx_strand_id
1 'polypeptide(L)'
;MKRAIVVFALVLVAAFVALAVSRHVFASHSSMDWLRDEFHLTDAQMDKAAALHAEYEASCETMCRRIAETDARLALAIRSTTSITPEIAAAIAETDRVRTECRIAMLSHFYQTAALMPESERQRYLEKVLPTVLHPGEMHDDHMR
;
A
#
# COMPACT_ATOMS: atom_id res chain seq x y z
N MET A 1 33.69 -37.14 8.53
CA MET A 1 33.67 -35.65 8.62
C MET A 1 33.11 -34.98 7.37
N LYS A 2 33.67 -35.16 6.17
CA LYS A 2 33.18 -34.51 4.93
C LYS A 2 31.71 -34.80 4.59
N ARG A 3 31.25 -36.04 4.77
CA ARG A 3 29.84 -36.44 4.53
C ARG A 3 28.86 -35.78 5.50
N ALA A 4 29.25 -35.62 6.77
CA ALA A 4 28.42 -34.94 7.77
C ALA A 4 28.28 -33.43 7.48
N ILE A 5 29.35 -32.81 6.99
CA ILE A 5 29.35 -31.40 6.57
C ILE A 5 28.41 -31.19 5.36
N VAL A 6 28.44 -32.10 4.37
CA VAL A 6 27.56 -32.02 3.20
C VAL A 6 26.10 -32.19 3.58
N VAL A 7 25.77 -33.16 4.44
CA VAL A 7 24.40 -33.37 4.92
C VAL A 7 23.90 -32.14 5.70
N PHE A 8 24.73 -31.59 6.58
CA PHE A 8 24.37 -30.39 7.35
C PHE A 8 24.15 -29.17 6.46
N ALA A 9 25.00 -28.96 5.44
CA ALA A 9 24.83 -27.89 4.47
C ALA A 9 23.53 -28.04 3.66
N LEU A 10 23.18 -29.26 3.23
CA LEU A 10 21.93 -29.52 2.50
C LEU A 10 20.68 -29.24 3.36
N VAL A 11 20.71 -29.61 4.64
CA VAL A 11 19.62 -29.32 5.58
C VAL A 11 19.47 -27.81 5.79
N LEU A 12 20.58 -27.07 5.92
CA LEU A 12 20.54 -25.61 6.06
C LEU A 12 20.00 -24.93 4.79
N VAL A 13 20.39 -25.38 3.61
CA VAL A 13 19.87 -24.86 2.34
C VAL A 13 18.37 -25.16 2.21
N ALA A 14 17.94 -26.39 2.49
CA ALA A 14 16.53 -26.75 2.44
C ALA A 14 15.69 -25.95 3.45
N ALA A 15 16.20 -25.76 4.68
CA ALA A 15 15.55 -24.94 5.70
C ALA A 15 15.48 -23.46 5.30
N PHE A 16 16.55 -22.91 4.70
CA PHE A 16 16.58 -21.54 4.20
C PHE A 16 15.60 -21.34 3.05
N VAL A 17 15.54 -22.27 2.10
CA VAL A 17 14.57 -22.24 0.99
C VAL A 17 13.14 -22.36 1.53
N ALA A 18 12.87 -23.29 2.46
CA ALA A 18 11.56 -23.44 3.07
C ALA A 18 11.13 -22.18 3.85
N LEU A 19 12.05 -21.54 4.57
CA LEU A 19 11.81 -20.26 5.26
C LEU A 19 11.56 -19.12 4.25
N ALA A 20 12.33 -19.04 3.18
CA ALA A 20 12.14 -18.02 2.14
C ALA A 20 10.78 -18.17 1.45
N VAL A 21 10.40 -19.41 1.07
CA VAL A 21 9.10 -19.73 0.48
C VAL A 21 7.98 -19.47 1.49
N SER A 22 8.11 -19.92 2.73
CA SER A 22 7.08 -19.68 3.75
C SER A 22 6.92 -18.20 4.04
N ARG A 23 7.99 -17.41 4.15
CA ARG A 23 7.88 -15.96 4.34
C ARG A 23 7.25 -15.29 3.12
N HIS A 24 7.57 -15.74 1.91
CA HIS A 24 6.96 -15.21 0.69
C HIS A 24 5.46 -15.54 0.61
N VAL A 25 5.06 -16.75 1.04
CA VAL A 25 3.67 -17.20 1.07
C VAL A 25 2.89 -16.61 2.25
N PHE A 26 3.49 -16.37 3.43
CA PHE A 26 2.75 -15.92 4.61
C PHE A 26 2.77 -14.41 4.85
N ALA A 27 3.70 -13.65 4.26
CA ALA A 27 3.79 -12.21 4.49
C ALA A 27 2.67 -11.41 3.78
N SER A 28 2.01 -11.97 2.76
CA SER A 28 1.00 -11.28 1.93
C SER A 28 -0.44 -11.66 2.25
N HIS A 29 -0.68 -12.69 3.06
CA HIS A 29 -2.02 -13.27 3.18
C HIS A 29 -2.94 -12.51 4.16
N SER A 30 -2.48 -12.11 5.34
CA SER A 30 -3.43 -11.71 6.40
C SER A 30 -4.30 -10.47 6.12
N SER A 31 -3.84 -9.49 5.33
CA SER A 31 -4.63 -8.28 5.00
C SER A 31 -5.41 -8.39 3.69
N MET A 32 -5.12 -9.39 2.84
CA MET A 32 -5.72 -9.58 1.52
C MET A 32 -6.58 -10.85 1.42
N ASP A 33 -6.58 -11.72 2.43
CA ASP A 33 -7.37 -12.96 2.43
C ASP A 33 -8.87 -12.71 2.19
N TRP A 34 -9.40 -11.56 2.62
CA TRP A 34 -10.78 -11.18 2.33
C TRP A 34 -11.08 -11.05 0.83
N LEU A 35 -10.10 -10.67 0.00
CA LEU A 35 -10.28 -10.56 -1.46
C LEU A 35 -10.55 -11.94 -2.08
N ARG A 36 -9.87 -12.96 -1.57
CA ARG A 36 -10.05 -14.35 -2.01
C ARG A 36 -11.45 -14.84 -1.65
N ASP A 37 -11.83 -14.69 -0.40
CA ASP A 37 -13.09 -15.21 0.13
C ASP A 37 -14.29 -14.46 -0.44
N GLU A 38 -14.17 -13.14 -0.63
CA GLU A 38 -15.27 -12.30 -1.05
C GLU A 38 -15.42 -12.19 -2.57
N PHE A 39 -14.35 -12.26 -3.35
CA PHE A 39 -14.40 -12.10 -4.82
C PHE A 39 -13.97 -13.34 -5.61
N HIS A 40 -13.82 -14.48 -4.92
CA HIS A 40 -13.53 -15.78 -5.52
C HIS A 40 -12.26 -15.78 -6.39
N LEU A 41 -11.23 -15.04 -5.95
CA LEU A 41 -9.95 -15.02 -6.65
C LEU A 41 -9.25 -16.37 -6.52
N THR A 42 -8.76 -16.88 -7.65
CA THR A 42 -7.88 -18.05 -7.72
C THR A 42 -6.52 -17.75 -7.10
N ASP A 43 -5.74 -18.78 -6.77
CA ASP A 43 -4.36 -18.61 -6.25
C ASP A 43 -3.50 -17.74 -7.18
N ALA A 44 -3.56 -17.99 -8.49
CA ALA A 44 -2.81 -17.20 -9.46
C ALA A 44 -3.25 -15.74 -9.54
N GLN A 45 -4.52 -15.43 -9.24
CA GLN A 45 -4.99 -14.04 -9.14
C GLN A 45 -4.56 -13.41 -7.82
N MET A 46 -4.54 -14.19 -6.73
CA MET A 46 -4.06 -13.72 -5.43
C MET A 46 -2.57 -13.40 -5.45
N ASP A 47 -1.74 -14.20 -6.12
CA ASP A 47 -0.31 -13.92 -6.30
C ASP A 47 -0.09 -12.58 -7.04
N LYS A 48 -0.92 -12.32 -8.06
CA LYS A 48 -0.89 -11.03 -8.78
C LYS A 48 -1.36 -9.88 -7.91
N ALA A 49 -2.43 -10.06 -7.14
CA ALA A 49 -2.94 -9.05 -6.22
C ALA A 49 -1.89 -8.70 -5.17
N ALA A 50 -1.20 -9.70 -4.61
CA ALA A 50 -0.12 -9.52 -3.65
C ALA A 50 1.06 -8.75 -4.26
N ALA A 51 1.45 -9.06 -5.50
CA ALA A 51 2.50 -8.32 -6.19
C ALA A 51 2.11 -6.85 -6.43
N LEU A 52 0.88 -6.59 -6.88
CA LEU A 52 0.35 -5.23 -7.06
C LEU A 52 0.28 -4.45 -5.75
N HIS A 53 -0.09 -5.11 -4.66
CA HIS A 53 -0.15 -4.48 -3.34
C HIS A 53 1.24 -4.13 -2.81
N ALA A 54 2.21 -5.04 -2.93
CA ALA A 54 3.59 -4.77 -2.51
C ALA A 54 4.24 -3.62 -3.30
N GLU A 55 3.95 -3.52 -4.61
CA GLU A 55 4.39 -2.38 -5.42
C GLU A 55 3.74 -1.06 -4.97
N TYR A 56 2.43 -1.10 -4.70
CA TYR A 56 1.70 0.06 -4.21
C TYR A 56 2.14 0.51 -2.81
N GLU A 57 2.44 -0.42 -1.90
CA GLU A 57 2.85 -0.15 -0.51
C GLU A 57 4.07 0.77 -0.45
N ALA A 58 5.10 0.50 -1.25
CA ALA A 58 6.30 1.33 -1.32
C ALA A 58 6.01 2.77 -1.81
N SER A 59 5.09 2.89 -2.79
CA SER A 59 4.63 4.19 -3.28
C SER A 59 3.79 4.92 -2.23
N CYS A 60 2.89 4.19 -1.55
CA CYS A 60 2.04 4.70 -0.48
C CYS A 60 2.86 5.30 0.67
N GLU A 61 3.85 4.57 1.18
CA GLU A 61 4.75 5.05 2.24
C GLU A 61 5.47 6.34 1.81
N THR A 62 5.95 6.38 0.57
CA THR A 62 6.60 7.57 0.02
C THR A 62 5.66 8.76 -0.03
N MET A 63 4.40 8.56 -0.44
CA MET A 63 3.39 9.61 -0.46
C MET A 63 3.00 10.08 0.94
N CYS A 64 2.83 9.17 1.90
CA CYS A 64 2.57 9.50 3.30
C CYS A 64 3.66 10.40 3.90
N ARG A 65 4.93 10.07 3.64
CA ARG A 65 6.06 10.91 4.05
C ARG A 65 6.00 12.29 3.40
N ARG A 66 5.75 12.37 2.09
CA ARG A 66 5.64 13.65 1.38
C ARG A 66 4.50 14.52 1.92
N ILE A 67 3.35 13.92 2.24
CA ILE A 67 2.21 14.61 2.87
C ILE A 67 2.61 15.16 4.23
N ALA A 68 3.25 14.36 5.07
CA ALA A 68 3.70 14.80 6.40
C ALA A 68 4.70 15.97 6.31
N GLU A 69 5.62 15.93 5.34
CA GLU A 69 6.59 17.01 5.11
C GLU A 69 5.92 18.32 4.66
N THR A 70 4.96 18.25 3.73
CA THR A 70 4.25 19.44 3.24
C THR A 70 3.32 20.02 4.31
N ASP A 71 2.63 19.17 5.08
CA ASP A 71 1.80 19.57 6.22
C ASP A 71 2.63 20.28 7.30
N ALA A 72 3.80 19.72 7.65
CA ALA A 72 4.70 20.33 8.63
C ALA A 72 5.19 21.71 8.16
N ARG A 73 5.52 21.85 6.87
CA ARG A 73 5.94 23.12 6.25
C ARG A 73 4.83 24.16 6.27
N LEU A 74 3.61 23.77 5.88
CA LEU A 74 2.44 24.62 5.90
C LEU A 74 2.14 25.08 7.34
N ALA A 75 2.17 24.16 8.30
CA ALA A 75 1.91 24.47 9.70
C ALA A 75 2.97 25.44 10.27
N LEU A 76 4.24 25.31 9.87
CA LEU A 76 5.29 26.27 10.25
C LEU A 76 5.03 27.66 9.65
N ALA A 77 4.66 27.74 8.37
CA ALA A 77 4.37 29.00 7.69
C ALA A 77 3.15 29.72 8.28
N ILE A 78 2.10 28.97 8.64
CA ILE A 78 0.91 29.54 9.30
C ILE A 78 1.26 30.06 10.70
N ARG A 79 2.11 29.37 11.46
CA ARG A 79 2.47 29.81 12.82
C ARG A 79 3.42 31.01 12.85
N SER A 80 4.11 31.34 11.75
CA SER A 80 5.09 32.42 11.72
C SER A 80 4.47 33.81 11.47
N THR A 81 3.20 33.89 11.10
CA THR A 81 2.53 35.15 10.75
C THR A 81 1.01 35.07 10.98
N THR A 82 0.34 36.22 11.10
CA THR A 82 -1.12 36.33 11.21
C THR A 82 -1.78 36.84 9.93
N SER A 83 -1.04 36.89 8.83
CA SER A 83 -1.53 37.29 7.51
C SER A 83 -1.30 36.19 6.49
N ILE A 84 -2.14 36.13 5.46
CA ILE A 84 -1.92 35.23 4.32
C ILE A 84 -0.80 35.80 3.46
N THR A 85 0.31 35.06 3.36
CA THR A 85 1.46 35.42 2.54
C THR A 85 1.54 34.55 1.28
N PRO A 86 2.31 34.97 0.25
CA PRO A 86 2.59 34.12 -0.90
C PRO A 86 3.18 32.76 -0.53
N GLU A 87 4.00 32.68 0.52
CA GLU A 87 4.59 31.44 1.01
C GLU A 87 3.52 30.49 1.59
N ILE A 88 2.54 31.02 2.34
CA ILE A 88 1.40 30.23 2.83
C ILE A 88 0.57 29.72 1.65
N ALA A 89 0.25 30.58 0.68
CA ALA A 89 -0.52 30.18 -0.50
C ALA A 89 0.21 29.09 -1.31
N ALA A 90 1.53 29.20 -1.48
CA ALA A 90 2.34 28.18 -2.14
C ALA A 90 2.40 26.87 -1.34
N ALA A 91 2.51 26.95 -0.01
CA ALA A 91 2.51 25.77 0.84
C ALA A 91 1.17 25.03 0.82
N ILE A 92 0.04 25.75 0.77
CA ILE A 92 -1.29 25.16 0.56
C ILE A 92 -1.35 24.44 -0.78
N ALA A 93 -0.97 25.11 -1.88
CA ALA A 93 -1.02 24.53 -3.21
C ALA A 93 -0.15 23.25 -3.33
N GLU A 94 1.03 23.25 -2.71
CA GLU A 94 1.91 22.08 -2.68
C GLU A 94 1.30 20.92 -1.86
N THR A 95 0.68 21.24 -0.74
CA THR A 95 -0.03 20.30 0.13
C THR A 95 -1.18 19.60 -0.62
N ASP A 96 -1.94 20.35 -1.42
CA ASP A 96 -3.02 19.85 -2.26
C ASP A 96 -2.50 19.02 -3.44
N ARG A 97 -1.39 19.43 -4.06
CA ARG A 97 -0.75 18.70 -5.16
C ARG A 97 -0.32 17.30 -4.72
N VAL A 98 0.38 17.19 -3.59
CA VAL A 98 0.85 15.88 -3.09
C VAL A 98 -0.34 14.98 -2.73
N ARG A 99 -1.39 15.52 -2.10
CA ARG A 99 -2.62 14.75 -1.82
C ARG A 99 -3.31 14.27 -3.10
N THR A 100 -3.33 15.10 -4.15
CA THR A 100 -3.89 14.74 -5.46
C THR A 100 -3.13 13.58 -6.08
N GLU A 101 -1.79 13.64 -6.09
CA GLU A 101 -0.95 12.54 -6.57
C GLU A 101 -1.20 11.25 -5.80
N CYS A 102 -1.36 11.33 -4.47
CA CYS A 102 -1.62 10.17 -3.62
C CYS A 102 -2.95 9.50 -4.00
N ARG A 103 -4.00 10.30 -4.19
CA ARG A 103 -5.33 9.81 -4.59
C ARG A 103 -5.31 9.17 -5.98
N ILE A 104 -4.55 9.72 -6.92
CA ILE A 104 -4.39 9.14 -8.26
C ILE A 104 -3.68 7.78 -8.16
N ALA A 105 -2.60 7.69 -7.40
CA ALA A 105 -1.86 6.43 -7.21
C ALA A 105 -2.74 5.35 -6.56
N MET A 106 -3.48 5.72 -5.52
CA MET A 106 -4.41 4.82 -4.83
C MET A 106 -5.53 4.33 -5.76
N LEU A 107 -6.15 5.24 -6.52
CA LEU A 107 -7.20 4.87 -7.48
C LEU A 107 -6.66 3.92 -8.55
N SER A 108 -5.44 4.16 -9.04
CA SER A 108 -4.78 3.27 -10.02
C SER A 108 -4.58 1.87 -9.44
N HIS A 109 -4.13 1.76 -8.19
CA HIS A 109 -3.97 0.46 -7.52
C HIS A 109 -5.31 -0.27 -7.38
N PHE A 110 -6.39 0.44 -7.01
CA PHE A 110 -7.71 -0.15 -6.93
C PHE A 110 -8.23 -0.64 -8.29
N TYR A 111 -8.04 0.13 -9.37
CA TYR A 111 -8.42 -0.32 -10.71
C TYR A 111 -7.61 -1.53 -11.19
N GLN A 112 -6.31 -1.59 -10.91
CA GLN A 112 -5.47 -2.75 -11.21
C GLN A 112 -5.93 -4.00 -10.46
N THR A 113 -6.28 -3.85 -9.18
CA THR A 113 -6.80 -4.96 -8.35
C THR A 113 -8.17 -5.41 -8.82
N ALA A 114 -9.08 -4.48 -9.14
CA ALA A 114 -10.40 -4.79 -9.70
C ALA A 114 -10.29 -5.58 -11.01
N ALA A 115 -9.30 -5.27 -11.86
CA ALA A 115 -9.09 -5.98 -13.12
C ALA A 115 -8.75 -7.47 -12.95
N LEU A 116 -8.27 -7.89 -11.78
CA LEU A 116 -8.04 -9.30 -11.45
C LEU A 116 -9.33 -10.07 -11.14
N MET A 117 -10.44 -9.38 -10.87
CA MET A 117 -11.72 -9.98 -10.49
C MET A 117 -12.59 -10.32 -11.71
N PRO A 118 -13.56 -11.24 -11.56
CA PRO A 118 -14.63 -11.44 -12.55
C PRO A 118 -15.35 -10.13 -12.84
N GLU A 119 -15.73 -9.88 -14.10
CA GLU A 119 -16.39 -8.63 -14.52
C GLU A 119 -17.61 -8.27 -13.66
N SER A 120 -18.41 -9.27 -13.29
CA SER A 120 -19.60 -9.11 -12.45
C SER A 120 -19.30 -8.58 -11.04
N GLU A 121 -18.07 -8.76 -10.55
CA GLU A 121 -17.66 -8.43 -9.18
C GLU A 121 -16.88 -7.12 -9.08
N ARG A 122 -16.35 -6.61 -10.21
CA ARG A 122 -15.47 -5.43 -10.22
C ARG A 122 -16.13 -4.21 -9.59
N GLN A 123 -17.37 -3.93 -9.98
CA GLN A 123 -18.10 -2.77 -9.48
C GLN A 123 -18.35 -2.87 -7.96
N ARG A 124 -18.70 -4.07 -7.47
CA ARG A 124 -18.93 -4.32 -6.04
C ARG A 124 -17.66 -4.12 -5.21
N TYR A 125 -16.51 -4.53 -5.74
CA TYR A 125 -15.23 -4.22 -5.12
C TYR A 125 -14.95 -2.72 -5.08
N LEU A 126 -15.13 -2.02 -6.20
CA LEU A 126 -14.89 -0.58 -6.28
C LEU A 126 -15.79 0.20 -5.32
N GLU A 127 -17.05 -0.18 -5.15
CA GLU A 127 -17.95 0.44 -4.18
C GLU A 127 -17.43 0.36 -2.73
N LYS A 128 -16.66 -0.69 -2.40
CA LYS A 128 -16.05 -0.84 -1.08
C LYS A 128 -14.82 0.04 -0.88
N VAL A 129 -13.96 0.16 -1.89
CA VAL A 129 -12.64 0.82 -1.75
C VAL A 129 -12.60 2.27 -2.21
N LEU A 130 -13.51 2.69 -3.09
CA LEU A 130 -13.57 4.07 -3.59
C LEU A 130 -13.84 5.13 -2.50
N PRO A 131 -14.63 4.87 -1.44
CA PRO A 131 -14.77 5.82 -0.33
C PRO A 131 -13.43 6.29 0.23
N THR A 132 -12.43 5.41 0.30
CA THR A 132 -11.07 5.72 0.74
C THR A 132 -10.37 6.77 -0.16
N VAL A 133 -10.65 6.75 -1.47
CA VAL A 133 -10.13 7.76 -2.43
C VAL A 133 -10.85 9.09 -2.33
N LEU A 134 -12.15 9.04 -2.02
CA LEU A 134 -13.00 10.23 -1.93
C LEU A 134 -12.79 10.98 -0.62
N HIS A 135 -12.55 10.26 0.48
CA HIS A 135 -12.44 10.79 1.84
C HIS A 135 -11.13 10.36 2.54
N PRO A 136 -9.95 10.73 2.01
CA PRO A 136 -8.67 10.24 2.53
C PRO A 136 -8.32 10.74 3.94
N GLY A 137 -9.00 11.79 4.44
CA GLY A 137 -8.76 12.35 5.78
C GLY A 137 -9.26 11.47 6.92
N GLU A 138 -10.14 10.51 6.66
CA GLU A 138 -10.65 9.55 7.65
C GLU A 138 -9.71 8.34 7.82
N MET A 139 -8.69 8.19 6.96
CA MET A 139 -7.73 7.08 7.01
C MET A 139 -6.71 7.16 8.14
N HIS A 140 -6.48 8.32 8.75
CA HIS A 140 -5.45 8.46 9.78
C HIS A 140 -5.73 7.61 11.03
N ASP A 141 -7.00 7.26 11.27
CA ASP A 141 -7.42 6.52 12.46
C ASP A 141 -7.34 4.99 12.31
N ASP A 142 -7.32 4.47 11.08
CA ASP A 142 -7.42 3.02 10.82
C ASP A 142 -6.08 2.36 10.41
N HIS A 143 -5.12 3.11 9.86
CA HIS A 143 -3.79 2.56 9.51
C HIS A 143 -2.77 2.58 10.67
N MET A 144 -3.13 3.10 11.84
CA MET A 144 -2.30 3.09 13.06
C MET A 144 -2.79 2.11 14.14
N ARG A 145 -3.70 1.18 13.81
CA ARG A 145 -4.11 0.09 14.71
C ARG A 145 -3.60 -1.26 14.24
#